data_AF-T0Z5F8-F1
#
_entry.id   AF-T0Z5F8-F1
#
_cell.length_a   1.000
_cell.length_b   1.000
_cell.length_c   1.000
_cell.angle_alpha   90.00
_cell.angle_beta   90.00
_cell.angle_gamma   90.00
#
_symmetry.space_group_name_H-M   'P 1'
#
loop_
_entity.id
_entity.type
_entity.pdbx_description
1 polymer ?
#
loop_
_entity_poly.entity_id
_entity_poly.type
_entity_poly.pdbx_seq_one_letter_code
_entity_poly.pdbx_strand_id
1 'polypeptide(L)'
;MSRTTRTWADWRSRPRPPIPWAGAVYFTVDRYVARPQVLSDLRRYDVVISDRSFYSTLAYQGCHLTPTERRRLQEWTDRVAHRPDLVLWIRLSPEEAIERISTRARRRDPLETERRLRQVDGAYRRLALRYRFVRIDGSRTPAEIARDAVRAVTRRLSRPRGRT
;
A
#
# COMPACT_ATOMS: atom_id res chain seq x y z
N MET A 1 -14.02 12.86 22.49
CA MET A 1 -14.74 13.05 21.21
C MET A 1 -14.58 11.79 20.37
N SER A 2 -15.67 11.18 19.92
CA SER A 2 -15.63 10.03 19.00
C SER A 2 -15.19 10.50 17.61
N ARG A 3 -14.20 9.85 17.00
CA ARG A 3 -13.70 10.17 15.65
C ARG A 3 -14.39 9.31 14.61
N THR A 4 -14.68 9.89 13.46
CA THR A 4 -15.34 9.20 12.35
C THR A 4 -14.32 8.57 11.40
N THR A 5 -14.54 7.31 10.99
CA THR A 5 -13.60 6.53 10.16
C THR A 5 -14.28 5.90 8.94
N ARG A 6 -13.61 5.96 7.79
CA ARG A 6 -14.02 5.26 6.55
C ARG A 6 -12.91 4.32 6.07
N THR A 7 -13.27 3.10 5.69
CA THR A 7 -12.32 2.07 5.20
C THR A 7 -12.59 1.69 3.76
N TRP A 8 -11.52 1.57 2.96
CA TRP A 8 -11.53 1.10 1.57
C TRP A 8 -10.86 -0.27 1.45
N ALA A 9 -11.54 -1.24 0.85
CA ALA A 9 -11.00 -2.56 0.53
C ALA A 9 -11.70 -3.17 -0.71
N ASP A 10 -11.21 -2.89 -1.93
CA ASP A 10 -11.89 -3.39 -3.14
C ASP A 10 -10.97 -3.63 -4.37
N TRP A 11 -9.74 -4.13 -4.16
CA TRP A 11 -8.81 -4.39 -5.28
C TRP A 11 -8.68 -5.87 -5.67
N ARG A 12 -9.25 -6.81 -4.89
CA ARG A 12 -8.90 -8.25 -4.97
C ARG A 12 -9.54 -9.02 -6.12
N SER A 13 -10.55 -8.46 -6.80
CA SER A 13 -11.33 -9.12 -7.87
C SER A 13 -11.00 -8.64 -9.29
N ARG A 14 -10.08 -7.68 -9.45
CA ARG A 14 -9.80 -7.06 -10.76
C ARG A 14 -8.78 -7.89 -11.59
N PRO A 15 -9.03 -8.09 -12.90
CA PRO A 15 -8.10 -8.81 -13.77
C PRO A 15 -6.78 -8.05 -13.86
N ARG A 16 -5.67 -8.78 -13.78
CA ARG A 16 -4.32 -8.19 -13.81
C ARG A 16 -3.70 -8.40 -15.19
N PRO A 17 -3.30 -7.33 -15.89
CA PRO A 17 -2.59 -7.45 -17.15
C PRO A 17 -1.28 -8.24 -16.99
N PRO A 18 -0.92 -9.12 -17.93
CA PRO A 18 0.29 -9.94 -17.82
C PRO A 18 1.58 -9.13 -18.03
N ILE A 19 1.51 -7.97 -18.69
CA ILE A 19 2.65 -7.09 -18.96
C ILE A 19 2.85 -6.13 -17.77
N PRO A 20 4.04 -6.05 -17.15
CA PRO A 20 4.29 -5.21 -15.98
C PRO A 20 3.90 -3.74 -16.17
N TRP A 21 4.24 -3.14 -17.31
CA TRP A 21 3.87 -1.76 -17.63
C TRP A 21 2.36 -1.59 -17.75
N ALA A 22 1.67 -2.47 -18.48
CA ALA A 22 0.21 -2.42 -18.61
C ALA A 22 -0.49 -2.57 -17.25
N GLY A 23 0.00 -3.47 -16.39
CA GLY A 23 -0.48 -3.58 -15.02
C GLY A 23 -0.24 -2.31 -14.20
N ALA A 24 0.91 -1.67 -14.36
CA ALA A 24 1.23 -0.44 -13.66
C ALA A 24 0.27 0.69 -14.08
N VAL A 25 0.06 0.83 -15.39
CA VAL A 25 -0.87 1.79 -15.99
C VAL A 25 -2.28 1.54 -15.47
N TYR A 26 -2.75 0.30 -15.53
CA TYR A 26 -4.09 -0.09 -15.07
C TYR A 26 -4.32 0.32 -13.60
N PHE A 27 -3.41 -0.03 -12.69
CA PHE A 27 -3.56 0.32 -11.27
C PHE A 27 -3.42 1.82 -11.02
N THR A 28 -2.63 2.54 -11.81
CA THR A 28 -2.51 3.99 -11.70
C THR A 28 -3.82 4.68 -12.13
N VAL A 29 -4.45 4.24 -13.22
CA VAL A 29 -5.77 4.71 -13.65
C VAL A 29 -6.84 4.39 -12.60
N ASP A 30 -6.83 3.18 -12.02
CA ASP A 30 -7.72 2.79 -10.93
C ASP A 30 -7.66 3.77 -9.74
N ARG A 31 -6.45 4.19 -9.34
CA ARG A 31 -6.26 5.19 -8.28
C ARG A 31 -6.77 6.57 -8.68
N TYR A 32 -6.61 6.96 -9.95
CA TYR A 32 -7.13 8.22 -10.46
C TYR A 32 -8.67 8.24 -10.38
N VAL A 33 -9.31 7.17 -10.83
CA VAL A 33 -10.78 7.03 -10.79
C VAL A 33 -11.32 7.06 -9.35
N ALA A 34 -10.61 6.46 -8.40
CA ALA A 34 -11.01 6.48 -6.99
C ALA A 34 -10.78 7.85 -6.29
N ARG A 35 -9.93 8.72 -6.84
CA ARG A 35 -9.48 9.96 -6.18
C ARG A 35 -10.62 10.91 -5.78
N PRO A 36 -11.65 11.19 -6.61
CA PRO A 36 -12.73 12.10 -6.22
C PRO A 36 -13.45 11.63 -4.96
N GLN A 37 -13.72 10.33 -4.84
CA GLN A 37 -14.37 9.78 -3.65
C GLN A 37 -13.44 9.85 -2.42
N VAL A 38 -12.15 9.53 -2.58
CA VAL A 38 -11.18 9.68 -1.47
C VAL A 38 -11.15 11.13 -0.96
N LEU A 39 -11.14 12.12 -1.87
CA LEU A 39 -11.19 13.53 -1.48
C LEU A 39 -12.51 13.91 -0.81
N SER A 40 -13.63 13.32 -1.23
CA SER A 40 -14.92 13.50 -0.57
C SER A 40 -14.92 12.93 0.86
N ASP A 41 -14.40 11.72 1.02
CA ASP A 41 -14.31 11.06 2.32
C ASP A 41 -13.39 11.85 3.27
N LEU A 42 -12.27 12.39 2.79
CA LEU A 42 -11.35 13.21 3.58
C LEU A 42 -11.96 14.54 4.07
N ARG A 43 -13.02 15.04 3.41
CA ARG A 43 -13.79 16.20 3.90
C ARG A 43 -14.82 15.82 4.95
N ARG A 44 -15.30 14.57 4.94
CA ARG A 44 -16.41 14.10 5.78
C ARG A 44 -15.94 13.37 7.04
N TYR A 45 -14.78 12.72 6.97
CA TYR A 45 -14.27 11.83 8.02
C TYR A 45 -12.95 12.32 8.59
N ASP A 46 -12.74 12.07 9.88
CA ASP A 46 -11.47 12.40 10.56
C ASP A 46 -10.32 11.52 10.05
N VAL A 47 -10.63 10.26 9.72
CA VAL A 47 -9.68 9.24 9.29
C VAL A 47 -10.24 8.47 8.11
N VAL A 48 -9.46 8.39 7.03
CA VAL A 48 -9.73 7.49 5.89
C VAL A 48 -8.62 6.45 5.82
N ILE A 49 -9.00 5.19 5.94
CA ILE A 49 -8.09 4.04 5.87
C ILE A 49 -8.25 3.37 4.51
N SER A 50 -7.13 3.11 3.83
CA SER A 50 -7.10 2.38 2.56
C SER A 50 -6.25 1.13 2.69
N ASP A 51 -6.81 -0.03 2.32
CA ASP A 51 -6.00 -1.22 2.04
C ASP A 51 -5.26 -1.00 0.71
N ARG A 52 -3.96 -0.74 0.84
CA ARG A 52 -3.02 -0.32 -0.21
C ARG A 52 -3.19 1.13 -0.66
N SER A 53 -2.12 1.64 -1.24
CA SER A 53 -2.08 2.95 -1.91
C SER A 53 -1.34 2.80 -3.23
N PHE A 54 -1.06 3.93 -3.88
CA PHE A 54 -0.21 3.98 -5.06
C PHE A 54 1.20 3.41 -4.86
N TYR A 55 1.70 3.38 -3.61
CA TYR A 55 2.98 2.74 -3.28
C TYR A 55 2.99 1.24 -3.60
N SER A 56 1.83 0.58 -3.56
CA SER A 56 1.72 -0.82 -3.98
C SER A 56 1.96 -0.98 -5.48
N THR A 57 1.52 -0.03 -6.33
CA THR A 57 1.81 -0.06 -7.77
C THR A 57 3.31 0.08 -8.02
N LEU A 58 3.96 1.01 -7.30
CA LEU A 58 5.41 1.22 -7.38
C LEU A 58 6.21 0.00 -6.89
N ALA A 59 5.71 -0.72 -5.89
CA ALA A 59 6.38 -1.89 -5.33
C ALA A 59 6.20 -3.15 -6.19
N TYR A 60 4.95 -3.48 -6.56
CA TYR A 60 4.61 -4.72 -7.26
C TYR A 60 4.93 -4.67 -8.74
N GLN A 61 4.47 -3.63 -9.45
CA GLN A 61 4.77 -3.52 -10.87
C GLN A 61 6.13 -2.87 -11.08
N GLY A 62 6.41 -1.81 -10.32
CA GLY A 62 7.66 -1.07 -10.48
C GLY A 62 8.92 -1.90 -10.27
N CYS A 63 8.91 -2.96 -9.44
CA CYS A 63 10.09 -3.83 -9.27
C CYS A 63 10.49 -4.60 -10.54
N HIS A 64 9.57 -4.78 -11.49
CA HIS A 64 9.78 -5.46 -12.76
C HIS A 64 10.02 -4.52 -13.95
N LEU A 65 10.03 -3.20 -13.72
CA LEU A 65 10.24 -2.19 -14.75
C LEU A 65 11.70 -1.76 -14.84
N THR A 66 12.11 -1.33 -16.04
CA THR A 66 13.39 -0.65 -16.27
C THR A 66 13.47 0.64 -15.44
N PRO A 67 14.68 1.17 -15.17
CA PRO A 67 14.83 2.43 -14.44
C PRO A 67 14.06 3.61 -15.08
N THR A 68 14.03 3.67 -16.41
CA THR A 68 13.31 4.72 -17.16
C THR A 68 11.81 4.61 -16.99
N GLU A 69 11.24 3.41 -17.17
CA GLU A 69 9.81 3.18 -16.94
C GLU A 69 9.41 3.44 -15.49
N ARG A 70 10.25 3.04 -14.53
CA ARG A 70 9.98 3.28 -13.11
C ARG A 70 9.92 4.77 -12.77
N ARG A 71 10.80 5.59 -13.35
CA ARG A 71 10.74 7.06 -13.21
C ARG A 71 9.43 7.61 -13.79
N ARG A 72 9.08 7.21 -15.01
CA ARG A 72 7.82 7.61 -15.66
C ARG A 72 6.59 7.21 -14.83
N LEU A 73 6.56 5.98 -14.33
CA LEU A 73 5.49 5.49 -13.47
C LEU A 73 5.38 6.34 -12.21
N GLN A 74 6.51 6.63 -11.56
CA GLN A 74 6.54 7.45 -10.35
C GLN A 74 6.01 8.87 -10.60
N GLU A 75 6.48 9.54 -11.63
CA GLU A 75 5.99 10.87 -12.04
C GLU A 75 4.49 10.88 -12.27
N TRP A 76 3.98 9.88 -12.99
CA TRP A 76 2.55 9.80 -13.25
C TRP A 76 1.74 9.55 -11.98
N THR A 77 2.22 8.62 -11.15
CA THR A 77 1.56 8.26 -9.90
C THR A 77 1.50 9.42 -8.92
N ASP A 78 2.58 10.19 -8.80
CA ASP A 78 2.66 11.38 -7.95
C ASP A 78 1.67 12.49 -8.38
N ARG A 79 1.29 12.53 -9.67
CA ARG A 79 0.29 13.48 -10.20
C ARG A 79 -1.15 13.01 -9.97
N VAL A 80 -1.42 11.72 -10.09
CA VAL A 80 -2.80 11.20 -10.15
C VAL A 80 -3.34 10.69 -8.83
N ALA A 81 -2.49 10.25 -7.90
CA ALA A 81 -2.93 9.65 -6.65
C ALA A 81 -2.96 10.68 -5.52
N HIS A 82 -3.94 10.55 -4.61
CA HIS A 82 -3.88 11.30 -3.35
C HIS A 82 -2.80 10.73 -2.44
N ARG A 83 -1.92 11.60 -1.92
CA ARG A 83 -0.81 11.19 -1.05
C ARG A 83 -1.29 10.99 0.39
N PRO A 84 -1.09 9.81 0.99
CA PRO A 84 -1.50 9.57 2.36
C PRO A 84 -0.63 10.33 3.37
N ASP A 85 -1.25 10.82 4.44
CA ASP A 85 -0.61 11.46 5.59
C ASP A 85 0.26 10.52 6.45
N LEU A 86 -0.04 9.23 6.36
CA LEU A 86 0.60 8.15 7.11
C LEU A 86 0.54 6.88 6.29
N VAL A 87 1.66 6.16 6.21
CA VAL A 87 1.72 4.83 5.61
C VAL A 87 2.17 3.85 6.67
N LEU A 88 1.33 2.85 6.92
CA LEU A 88 1.67 1.72 7.78
C LEU A 88 2.21 0.60 6.89
N TRP A 89 3.48 0.25 7.08
CA TRP A 89 4.11 -0.85 6.38
C TRP A 89 4.24 -2.04 7.33
N ILE A 90 3.27 -2.96 7.22
CA ILE A 90 3.27 -4.23 7.93
C ILE A 90 4.30 -5.13 7.25
N ARG A 91 5.50 -5.19 7.83
CA ARG A 91 6.65 -5.91 7.27
C ARG A 91 6.65 -7.35 7.77
N LEU A 92 6.70 -8.28 6.84
CA LEU A 92 6.95 -9.70 7.10
C LEU A 92 8.11 -10.14 6.20
N SER A 93 8.96 -11.07 6.64
CA SER A 93 9.99 -11.61 5.76
C SER A 93 9.37 -12.39 4.58
N PRO A 94 10.01 -12.44 3.40
CA PRO A 94 9.55 -13.28 2.30
C PRO A 94 9.33 -14.74 2.70
N GLU A 95 10.19 -15.28 3.56
CA GLU A 95 10.14 -16.65 4.06
C GLU A 95 8.86 -16.91 4.87
N GLU A 96 8.61 -16.10 5.90
CA GLU A 96 7.38 -16.18 6.71
C GLU A 96 6.12 -15.90 5.86
N ALA A 97 6.23 -15.02 4.86
CA ALA A 97 5.11 -14.73 3.96
C ALA A 97 4.72 -15.96 3.14
N ILE A 98 5.70 -16.72 2.63
CA ILE A 98 5.47 -17.97 1.88
C ILE A 98 4.82 -19.02 2.77
N GLU A 99 5.31 -19.17 4.00
CA GLU A 99 4.72 -20.10 4.98
C GLU A 99 3.24 -19.78 5.20
N ARG A 100 2.90 -18.51 5.45
CA ARG A 100 1.50 -18.05 5.59
C ARG A 100 0.67 -18.20 4.32
N ILE A 101 1.28 -18.13 3.15
CA ILE A 101 0.59 -18.36 1.87
C ILE A 101 0.31 -19.85 1.69
N SER A 102 1.28 -20.72 1.98
CA SER A 102 1.15 -22.17 1.82
C SER A 102 0.06 -22.79 2.69
N THR A 103 -0.24 -22.17 3.84
CA THR A 103 -1.28 -22.62 4.78
C THR A 103 -2.68 -22.11 4.42
N ARG A 104 -2.82 -21.22 3.41
CA ARG A 104 -4.14 -20.74 2.97
C ARG A 104 -4.81 -21.76 2.06
N ALA A 105 -6.08 -22.06 2.31
CA ALA A 105 -6.93 -22.89 1.44
C ALA A 105 -7.29 -22.23 0.08
N ARG A 106 -6.55 -21.22 -0.37
CA ARG A 106 -6.80 -20.48 -1.63
C ARG A 106 -5.75 -20.84 -2.67
N ARG A 107 -6.15 -20.82 -3.95
CA ARG A 107 -5.21 -20.95 -5.08
C ARG A 107 -4.08 -19.93 -4.93
N ARG A 108 -2.83 -20.40 -5.05
CA ARG A 108 -1.64 -19.55 -5.09
C ARG A 108 -1.77 -18.52 -6.21
N ASP A 109 -1.57 -17.26 -5.87
CA ASP A 109 -1.47 -16.18 -6.85
C ASP A 109 -0.14 -16.33 -7.62
N PRO A 110 -0.10 -16.17 -8.95
CA PRO A 110 1.14 -16.26 -9.71
C PRO A 110 2.26 -15.36 -9.19
N LEU A 111 1.95 -14.27 -8.48
CA LEU A 111 2.93 -13.39 -7.86
C LEU A 111 3.56 -13.94 -6.57
N GLU A 112 3.02 -15.01 -5.98
CA GLU A 112 3.46 -15.64 -4.74
C GLU A 112 4.62 -16.63 -4.96
N THR A 113 5.58 -16.25 -5.81
CA THR A 113 6.88 -16.93 -5.89
C THR A 113 7.87 -16.23 -4.98
N GLU A 114 8.76 -16.99 -4.35
CA GLU A 114 9.77 -16.43 -3.43
C GLU A 114 10.59 -15.32 -4.08
N ARG A 115 11.06 -15.55 -5.31
CA ARG A 115 11.82 -14.55 -6.08
C ARG A 115 11.06 -13.23 -6.22
N ARG A 116 9.76 -13.28 -6.54
CA ARG A 116 8.92 -12.07 -6.67
C ARG A 116 8.71 -11.40 -5.32
N LEU A 117 8.44 -12.17 -4.27
CA LEU A 117 8.27 -11.62 -2.92
C LEU A 117 9.54 -10.91 -2.42
N ARG A 118 10.74 -11.46 -2.69
CA ARG A 118 12.01 -10.80 -2.38
C ARG A 118 12.18 -9.47 -3.15
N GLN A 119 11.83 -9.44 -4.43
CA GLN A 119 11.89 -8.23 -5.25
C GLN A 119 10.93 -7.14 -4.73
N VAL A 120 9.72 -7.54 -4.34
CA VAL A 120 8.69 -6.65 -3.78
C VAL A 120 9.10 -6.16 -2.39
N ASP A 121 9.64 -7.00 -1.51
CA ASP A 121 10.20 -6.59 -0.21
C ASP A 121 11.30 -5.53 -0.39
N GLY A 122 12.26 -5.79 -1.28
CA GLY A 122 13.31 -4.83 -1.59
C GLY A 122 12.76 -3.49 -2.10
N ALA A 123 11.68 -3.51 -2.90
CA ALA A 123 11.02 -2.29 -3.36
C ALA A 123 10.34 -1.55 -2.21
N TYR A 124 9.60 -2.24 -1.34
CA TYR A 124 8.98 -1.63 -0.16
C TYR A 124 10.01 -1.06 0.81
N ARG A 125 11.15 -1.72 1.02
CA ARG A 125 12.25 -1.19 1.84
C ARG A 125 12.76 0.15 1.31
N ARG A 126 13.00 0.26 0.00
CA ARG A 126 13.41 1.52 -0.63
C ARG A 126 12.35 2.61 -0.50
N LEU A 127 11.08 2.26 -0.73
CA LEU A 127 9.97 3.21 -0.57
C LEU A 127 9.81 3.66 0.88
N ALA A 128 9.93 2.74 1.84
CA ALA A 128 9.82 3.03 3.27
C ALA A 128 10.90 4.00 3.74
N LEU A 129 12.13 3.84 3.26
CA LEU A 129 13.22 4.78 3.53
C LEU A 129 12.93 6.16 2.91
N ARG A 130 12.58 6.19 1.61
CA ARG A 130 12.33 7.44 0.87
C ARG A 130 11.14 8.25 1.40
N TYR A 131 10.07 7.57 1.77
CA TYR A 131 8.79 8.19 2.14
C TYR A 131 8.49 8.10 3.65
N ARG A 132 9.45 7.60 4.45
CA ARG A 132 9.39 7.51 5.91
C ARG A 132 8.15 6.76 6.41
N PHE A 133 7.92 5.56 5.87
CA PHE A 133 6.80 4.72 6.32
C PHE A 133 6.96 4.31 7.78
N VAL A 134 5.85 4.17 8.50
CA VAL A 134 5.85 3.57 9.83
C VAL A 134 5.87 2.06 9.68
N ARG A 135 7.01 1.45 10.02
CA ARG A 135 7.15 -0.01 10.02
C ARG A 135 6.38 -0.61 11.20
N ILE A 136 5.55 -1.61 10.91
CA ILE A 136 4.90 -2.48 11.88
C ILE A 136 5.44 -3.89 11.67
N ASP A 137 5.74 -4.59 12.76
CA ASP A 137 6.21 -5.97 12.72
C ASP A 137 5.05 -6.92 12.40
N GLY A 138 5.08 -7.50 11.20
CA GLY A 138 4.04 -8.39 10.69
C GLY A 138 4.15 -9.83 11.18
N SER A 139 5.24 -10.21 11.85
CA SER A 139 5.42 -11.56 12.43
C SER A 139 4.51 -11.80 13.63
N ARG A 140 4.11 -10.73 14.32
CA ARG A 140 3.20 -10.71 15.48
C ARG A 140 1.78 -11.19 15.15
N THR A 141 0.99 -11.38 16.20
CA THR A 141 -0.43 -11.74 16.07
C THR A 141 -1.25 -10.60 15.45
N PRO A 142 -2.39 -10.88 14.79
CA PRO A 142 -3.26 -9.84 14.23
C PRO A 142 -3.69 -8.79 15.25
N ALA A 143 -3.95 -9.18 16.51
CA ALA A 143 -4.36 -8.27 17.57
C ALA A 143 -3.23 -7.29 17.97
N GLU A 144 -1.99 -7.77 18.03
CA GLU A 144 -0.82 -6.93 18.32
C GLU A 144 -0.51 -5.97 17.17
N ILE A 145 -0.57 -6.46 15.92
CA ILE A 145 -0.40 -5.64 14.72
C ILE A 145 -1.46 -4.52 14.69
N ALA A 146 -2.71 -4.84 14.98
CA ALA A 146 -3.79 -3.86 15.05
C ALA A 146 -3.54 -2.82 16.15
N ARG A 147 -3.07 -3.25 17.33
CA ARG A 147 -2.73 -2.35 18.43
C ARG A 147 -1.60 -1.38 18.05
N ASP A 148 -0.55 -1.87 17.39
CA ASP A 148 0.57 -1.06 16.92
C ASP A 148 0.14 -0.08 15.81
N ALA A 149 -0.72 -0.52 14.89
CA ALA A 149 -1.33 0.33 13.87
C ALA A 149 -2.15 1.47 14.48
N VAL A 150 -3.04 1.16 15.41
CA VAL A 150 -3.85 2.16 16.13
C VAL A 150 -2.95 3.15 16.86
N ARG A 151 -1.92 2.67 17.56
CA ARG A 151 -0.95 3.55 18.25
C ARG A 151 -0.28 4.53 17.28
N ALA A 152 0.15 4.06 16.10
CA ALA A 152 0.76 4.91 15.08
C ALA A 152 -0.22 5.97 14.54
N VAL A 153 -1.46 5.57 14.26
CA VAL A 153 -2.53 6.47 13.79
C VAL A 153 -2.85 7.53 14.86
N THR A 154 -3.08 7.11 16.11
CA THR A 154 -3.37 8.04 17.21
C THR A 154 -2.25 9.05 17.41
N ARG A 155 -0.98 8.61 17.40
CA ARG A 155 0.18 9.52 17.49
C ARG A 155 0.20 10.54 16.36
N ARG A 156 -0.15 10.15 15.13
CA ARG A 156 -0.21 11.07 13.98
C ARG A 156 -1.33 12.10 14.12
N LEU A 157 -2.47 11.71 14.69
CA LEU A 157 -3.64 12.56 14.92
C LEU A 157 -3.45 13.54 16.08
N SER A 158 -2.58 13.23 17.06
CA SER A 158 -2.24 14.13 18.16
C SER A 158 -1.30 15.26 17.76
N ARG A 159 -0.67 15.20 16.58
CA ARG A 159 0.17 16.29 16.07
C ARG A 159 -0.72 17.33 15.38
N PRO A 160 -0.54 18.65 15.63
CA PRO A 160 -1.26 19.69 14.90
C PRO A 160 -1.09 19.47 13.39
N ARG A 161 -2.18 19.57 12.62
CA ARG A 161 -2.05 19.62 11.16
C ARG A 161 -1.28 20.90 10.86
N GLY A 162 -0.05 20.79 10.34
CA GLY A 162 0.65 21.95 9.78
C GLY A 162 -0.26 22.56 8.72
N ARG A 163 -0.65 23.81 8.92
CA ARG A 163 -1.33 24.60 7.89
C ARG A 163 -0.35 24.73 6.72
N THR A 164 -0.62 24.00 5.65
CA THR A 164 -0.13 24.31 4.30
C THR A 164 -1.24 25.02 3.55
#